data_AF-A0A6G7K8K1-F1
#
_entry.id   AF-A0A6G7K8K1-F1
#
_cell.length_a   1.000
_cell.length_b   1.000
_cell.length_c   1.000
_cell.angle_alpha   90.00
_cell.angle_beta   90.00
_cell.angle_gamma   90.00
#
_symmetry.space_group_name_H-M   'P 1'
#
loop_
_entity.id
_entity.type
_entity.pdbx_description
1 polymer ?
#
loop_
_entity_poly.entity_id
_entity_poly.type
_entity_poly.pdbx_seq_one_letter_code
_entity_poly.pdbx_strand_id
1 'polypeptide(L)'
;MNVGRFVKDLIHIKQTNDSLTRVIGAGLSVALPMLIGLWSGNMKFGTLGALGAFAFLSYTPLAIPKLAKRILKAGLGIMAGFYLGLLSTLIPWTIPIAISFVSLAGFLVVRCLQIPNPGAFFLIMVSSMGTGMKLEFSQMLPAVGYVGGGVLASILMAVLTGYINQYYLKRPVEDNHKSYKERIKYAIEHDSDLLLTSIHHAGIIFFAAYISQALGFMNPYWVTISTAAVLAGKEIRIVFYRNVQRIVGGLVGLIIGFYLLSLHLDVIPTIILIVIFTFLVEFCMVRNYAVANFFTNPVSLMLSHLSSGLFITDLVQYRLLGLVVGSIIGFIGAALIELGLRIKEKRFTFLK
;
A
#
# COMPACT_ATOMS: atom_id res chain seq x y z
N MET A 1 -30.25 -4.06 4.80
CA MET A 1 -29.12 -3.48 5.57
C MET A 1 -29.63 -2.17 6.17
N ASN A 2 -29.56 -1.96 7.48
CA ASN A 2 -30.16 -0.78 8.11
C ASN A 2 -29.22 0.43 7.91
N VAL A 3 -29.64 1.42 7.11
CA VAL A 3 -28.82 2.58 6.69
C VAL A 3 -28.27 3.35 7.90
N GLY A 4 -29.03 3.45 8.99
CA GLY A 4 -28.58 4.11 10.22
C GLY A 4 -27.41 3.41 10.91
N ARG A 5 -27.35 2.06 10.89
CA ARG A 5 -26.18 1.32 11.41
C ARG A 5 -24.97 1.50 10.50
N PHE A 6 -25.18 1.49 9.18
CA PHE A 6 -24.12 1.70 8.20
C PHE A 6 -23.40 3.04 8.38
N VAL A 7 -24.15 4.13 8.58
CA VAL A 7 -23.59 5.47 8.84
C VAL A 7 -22.88 5.52 10.20
N LYS A 8 -23.41 4.86 11.22
CA LYS A 8 -22.76 4.78 12.54
C LYS A 8 -21.42 4.05 12.47
N ASP A 9 -21.35 2.95 11.72
CA ASP A 9 -20.11 2.17 11.52
C ASP A 9 -19.08 2.92 10.65
N LEU A 10 -19.53 3.82 9.77
CA LEU A 10 -18.67 4.72 8.99
C LEU A 10 -17.91 5.73 9.85
N ILE A 11 -18.52 6.20 10.95
CA ILE A 11 -17.99 7.26 11.81
C ILE A 11 -17.32 6.69 13.07
N HIS A 12 -17.58 5.42 13.42
CA HIS A 12 -17.02 4.80 14.60
C HIS A 12 -15.49 4.72 14.55
N ILE A 13 -14.84 5.25 15.60
CA ILE A 13 -13.40 5.10 15.84
C ILE A 13 -13.18 3.84 16.68
N LYS A 14 -12.51 2.83 16.12
CA LYS A 14 -12.20 1.57 16.81
C LYS A 14 -11.07 1.76 17.82
N GLN A 15 -11.22 1.20 19.02
CA GLN A 15 -10.10 1.09 19.97
C GLN A 15 -9.08 0.05 19.48
N THR A 16 -7.80 0.32 19.69
CA THR A 16 -6.70 -0.51 19.19
C THR A 16 -5.56 -0.59 20.20
N ASN A 17 -4.88 -1.73 20.21
CA ASN A 17 -3.67 -1.96 21.02
C ASN A 17 -2.40 -1.46 20.31
N ASP A 18 -2.56 -0.84 19.14
CA ASP A 18 -1.46 -0.33 18.35
C ASP A 18 -0.63 0.71 19.12
N SER A 19 0.69 0.53 19.11
CA SER A 19 1.60 1.38 19.86
C SER A 19 1.76 2.74 19.19
N LEU A 20 1.61 3.83 19.94
CA LEU A 20 1.86 5.18 19.43
C LEU A 20 3.29 5.32 18.88
N THR A 21 4.26 4.65 19.51
CA THR A 21 5.65 4.57 19.04
C THR A 21 5.78 3.98 17.64
N ARG A 22 4.97 2.97 17.27
CA ARG A 22 4.92 2.47 15.88
C ARG A 22 4.44 3.55 14.92
N VAL A 23 3.37 4.25 15.27
CA VAL A 23 2.81 5.32 14.44
C VAL A 23 3.83 6.45 14.24
N ILE A 24 4.50 6.87 15.31
CA ILE A 24 5.59 7.85 15.25
C ILE A 24 6.75 7.32 14.39
N GLY A 25 7.16 6.07 14.59
CA GLY A 25 8.22 5.43 13.82
C GLY A 25 7.92 5.40 12.32
N ALA A 26 6.66 5.18 11.94
CA ALA A 26 6.23 5.22 10.55
C ALA A 26 6.35 6.64 9.96
N GLY A 27 5.86 7.66 10.66
CA GLY A 27 6.01 9.06 10.22
C GLY A 27 7.47 9.49 10.08
N LEU A 28 8.30 9.14 11.06
CA LEU A 28 9.73 9.44 11.04
C LEU A 28 10.50 8.67 9.95
N SER A 29 10.06 7.46 9.60
CA SER A 29 10.67 6.69 8.50
C SER A 29 10.49 7.37 7.14
N VAL A 30 9.39 8.12 6.95
CA VAL A 30 9.17 8.97 5.76
C VAL A 30 9.89 10.30 5.90
N ALA A 31 9.94 10.88 7.10
CA ALA A 31 10.61 12.16 7.34
C ALA A 31 12.11 12.09 7.01
N LEU A 32 12.79 11.02 7.38
CA LEU A 32 14.23 10.88 7.20
C LEU A 32 14.69 11.02 5.74
N PRO A 33 14.19 10.23 4.76
CA PRO A 33 14.55 10.41 3.36
C PRO A 33 14.15 11.78 2.83
N MET A 34 13.02 12.34 3.27
CA MET A 34 12.57 13.67 2.85
C MET A 34 13.52 14.79 3.29
N LEU A 35 14.00 14.73 4.54
CA LEU A 35 14.98 15.68 5.07
C LEU A 35 16.35 15.53 4.40
N ILE A 36 16.80 14.30 4.14
CA ILE A 36 18.03 14.05 3.39
C ILE A 36 17.91 14.58 1.96
N GLY A 37 16.76 14.38 1.30
CA GLY A 37 16.47 14.92 -0.02
C GLY A 37 16.50 16.45 -0.06
N LEU A 38 15.94 17.09 0.97
CA LEU A 38 16.00 18.55 1.14
C LEU A 38 17.44 19.04 1.33
N TRP A 39 18.19 18.42 2.26
CA TRP A 39 19.56 18.83 2.57
C TRP A 39 20.53 18.61 1.40
N SER A 40 20.35 17.53 0.65
CA SER A 40 21.16 17.22 -0.54
C SER A 40 20.74 17.99 -1.80
N GLY A 41 19.66 18.76 -1.75
CA GLY A 41 19.07 19.42 -2.92
C GLY A 41 18.46 18.46 -3.95
N ASN A 42 18.36 17.15 -3.63
CA ASN A 42 17.82 16.13 -4.51
C ASN A 42 16.47 15.60 -3.99
N MET A 43 15.40 16.30 -4.34
CA MET A 43 14.05 15.91 -3.93
C MET A 43 13.58 14.58 -4.52
N LYS A 44 14.20 14.10 -5.62
CA LYS A 44 13.92 12.73 -6.13
C LYS A 44 14.34 11.67 -5.12
N PHE A 45 15.46 11.86 -4.41
CA PHE A 45 15.85 11.00 -3.30
C PHE A 45 14.78 11.01 -2.21
N GLY A 46 14.29 12.19 -1.85
CA GLY A 46 13.29 12.33 -0.82
C GLY A 46 11.95 11.66 -1.16
N THR A 47 11.41 11.91 -2.35
CA THR A 47 10.11 11.37 -2.76
C THR A 47 10.16 9.87 -3.03
N LEU A 48 11.22 9.36 -3.67
CA LEU A 48 11.38 7.92 -3.90
C LEU A 48 11.78 7.19 -2.62
N GLY A 49 12.59 7.81 -1.77
CA GLY A 49 12.89 7.30 -0.44
C GLY A 49 11.63 7.21 0.44
N ALA A 50 10.70 8.15 0.33
CA ALA A 50 9.40 8.04 1.00
C ALA A 50 8.59 6.80 0.55
N LEU A 51 8.72 6.35 -0.70
CA LEU A 51 8.12 5.07 -1.15
C LEU A 51 8.79 3.86 -0.50
N GLY A 52 10.12 3.91 -0.34
CA GLY A 52 10.87 2.89 0.38
C GLY A 52 10.52 2.81 1.87
N ALA A 53 10.11 3.93 2.46
CA ALA A 53 9.70 4.03 3.86
C ALA A 53 8.47 3.16 4.20
N PHE A 54 7.63 2.80 3.21
CA PHE A 54 6.52 1.88 3.41
C PHE A 54 6.95 0.47 3.85
N ALA A 55 8.24 0.12 3.71
CA ALA A 55 8.78 -1.11 4.29
C ALA A 55 8.57 -1.17 5.81
N PHE A 56 8.59 -0.03 6.51
CA PHE A 56 8.33 0.07 7.95
C PHE A 56 6.95 -0.52 8.33
N LEU A 57 5.97 -0.48 7.43
CA LEU A 57 4.61 -0.97 7.70
C LEU A 57 4.52 -2.51 7.82
N SER A 58 5.63 -3.20 7.56
CA SER A 58 5.82 -4.60 7.93
C SER A 58 6.23 -4.81 9.40
N TYR A 59 6.23 -3.74 10.22
CA TYR A 59 6.56 -3.78 11.65
C TYR A 59 5.61 -4.72 12.40
N THR A 60 6.21 -5.61 13.17
CA THR A 60 5.53 -6.49 14.13
C THR A 60 6.37 -6.55 15.39
N PRO A 61 5.78 -6.75 16.58
CA PRO A 61 6.50 -6.73 17.86
C PRO A 61 7.39 -7.97 18.05
N LEU A 62 8.34 -8.21 17.15
CA LEU A 62 9.33 -9.30 17.19
C LEU A 62 10.63 -8.81 17.84
N ALA A 63 11.47 -9.74 18.31
CA ALA A 63 12.83 -9.41 18.75
C ALA A 63 13.57 -8.58 17.69
N ILE A 64 14.32 -7.56 18.11
CA ILE A 64 14.92 -6.54 17.23
C ILE A 64 15.64 -7.15 16.00
N PRO A 65 16.47 -8.21 16.12
CA PRO A 65 17.12 -8.80 14.94
C PRO A 65 16.14 -9.45 13.96
N LYS A 66 15.07 -10.10 14.46
CA LYS A 66 14.02 -10.71 13.64
C LYS A 66 13.18 -9.62 12.96
N LEU A 67 12.89 -8.53 13.68
CA LEU A 67 12.20 -7.36 13.15
C LEU A 67 12.99 -6.72 12.00
N ALA A 68 14.27 -6.41 12.21
CA ALA A 68 15.13 -5.81 11.18
C ALA A 68 15.20 -6.69 9.92
N LYS A 69 15.37 -8.01 10.07
CA LYS A 69 15.35 -8.96 8.94
C LYS A 69 14.00 -8.99 8.21
N ARG A 70 12.88 -8.83 8.93
CA ARG A 70 11.54 -8.76 8.33
C ARG A 70 11.36 -7.50 7.49
N ILE A 71 11.72 -6.34 8.03
CA ILE A 71 11.65 -5.06 7.30
C ILE A 71 12.58 -5.09 6.08
N LEU A 72 13.79 -5.64 6.23
CA LEU A 72 14.73 -5.82 5.11
C LEU A 72 14.12 -6.68 3.99
N LYS A 73 13.55 -7.84 4.30
CA LYS A 73 12.91 -8.70 3.29
C LYS A 73 11.73 -8.02 2.60
N ALA A 74 10.90 -7.31 3.36
CA ALA A 74 9.80 -6.53 2.80
C ALA A 74 10.31 -5.40 1.89
N GLY A 75 11.34 -4.68 2.32
CA GLY A 75 11.99 -3.62 1.56
C GLY A 75 12.64 -4.12 0.27
N LEU A 76 13.35 -5.26 0.31
CA LEU A 76 13.90 -5.90 -0.89
C LEU A 76 12.79 -6.30 -1.88
N GLY A 77 11.67 -6.80 -1.37
CA GLY A 77 10.47 -7.05 -2.19
C GLY A 77 9.97 -5.77 -2.86
N ILE A 78 9.80 -4.68 -2.08
CA ILE A 78 9.37 -3.37 -2.60
C ILE A 78 10.34 -2.85 -3.67
N MET A 79 11.65 -2.94 -3.43
CA MET A 79 12.68 -2.51 -4.40
C MET A 79 12.63 -3.33 -5.69
N ALA A 80 12.51 -4.66 -5.59
CA ALA A 80 12.38 -5.53 -6.75
C ALA A 80 11.08 -5.27 -7.53
N GLY A 81 9.96 -5.09 -6.83
CA GLY A 81 8.68 -4.72 -7.43
C GLY A 81 8.72 -3.36 -8.12
N PHE A 82 9.37 -2.37 -7.50
CA PHE A 82 9.59 -1.05 -8.11
C PHE A 82 10.42 -1.15 -9.38
N TYR A 83 11.51 -1.91 -9.34
CA TYR A 83 12.37 -2.12 -10.50
C TYR A 83 11.66 -2.83 -11.65
N LEU A 84 10.88 -3.88 -11.36
CA LEU A 84 10.03 -4.54 -12.36
C LEU A 84 8.99 -3.58 -12.95
N GLY A 85 8.44 -2.68 -12.12
CA GLY A 85 7.56 -1.62 -12.57
C GLY A 85 8.25 -0.67 -13.56
N LEU A 86 9.46 -0.20 -13.23
CA LEU A 86 10.26 0.65 -14.12
C LEU A 86 10.62 -0.06 -15.43
N LEU A 87 11.08 -1.32 -15.37
CA LEU A 87 11.43 -2.11 -16.55
C LEU A 87 10.24 -2.28 -17.50
N SER A 88 9.02 -2.42 -16.97
CA SER A 88 7.81 -2.56 -17.79
C SER A 88 7.52 -1.32 -18.64
N THR A 89 8.08 -0.15 -18.29
CA THR A 89 7.93 1.07 -19.09
C THR A 89 8.73 1.05 -20.39
N LEU A 90 9.75 0.19 -20.50
CA LEU A 90 10.53 0.00 -21.73
C LEU A 90 9.66 -0.52 -22.88
N ILE A 91 8.67 -1.37 -22.54
CA ILE A 91 7.74 -1.97 -23.48
C ILE A 91 6.33 -1.81 -22.91
N PRO A 92 5.58 -0.74 -23.25
CA PRO A 92 4.37 -0.36 -22.54
C PRO A 92 3.30 -1.46 -22.39
N TRP A 93 3.14 -2.36 -23.36
CA TRP A 93 2.17 -3.46 -23.27
C TRP A 93 2.49 -4.48 -22.17
N THR A 94 3.71 -4.47 -21.62
CA THR A 94 4.14 -5.35 -20.53
C THR A 94 3.72 -4.84 -19.14
N ILE A 95 3.25 -3.59 -19.01
CA ILE A 95 2.84 -2.99 -17.73
C ILE A 95 1.80 -3.86 -16.99
N PRO A 96 0.68 -4.29 -17.61
CA PRO A 96 -0.31 -5.14 -16.93
C PRO A 96 0.28 -6.49 -16.50
N ILE A 97 1.16 -7.06 -17.32
CA ILE A 97 1.81 -8.35 -17.06
C ILE A 97 2.74 -8.23 -15.84
N ALA A 98 3.58 -7.20 -15.80
CA ALA A 98 4.53 -6.96 -14.72
C ALA A 98 3.82 -6.76 -13.37
N ILE A 99 2.80 -5.90 -13.31
CA ILE A 99 2.06 -5.64 -12.06
C ILE A 99 1.30 -6.90 -11.62
N SER A 100 0.69 -7.64 -12.57
CA SER A 100 0.02 -8.91 -12.27
C SER A 100 0.97 -9.94 -11.68
N PHE A 101 2.15 -10.09 -12.26
CA PHE A 101 3.19 -11.00 -11.77
C PHE A 101 3.64 -10.63 -10.35
N VAL A 102 3.94 -9.35 -10.10
CA VAL A 102 4.30 -8.85 -8.77
C VAL A 102 3.17 -9.09 -7.77
N SER A 103 1.93 -8.88 -8.19
CA SER A 103 0.74 -9.09 -7.35
C SER A 103 0.54 -10.56 -7.01
N LEU A 104 0.68 -11.46 -7.99
CA LEU A 104 0.60 -12.90 -7.77
C LEU A 104 1.65 -13.37 -6.76
N ALA A 105 2.92 -12.98 -6.99
CA ALA A 105 4.01 -13.30 -6.07
C ALA A 105 3.75 -12.73 -4.67
N GLY A 106 3.30 -11.48 -4.59
CA GLY A 106 2.97 -10.82 -3.33
C GLY A 106 1.86 -11.54 -2.55
N PHE A 107 0.74 -11.86 -3.21
CA PHE A 107 -0.37 -12.58 -2.56
C PHE A 107 0.04 -13.98 -2.11
N LEU A 108 0.76 -14.73 -2.94
CA LEU A 108 1.26 -16.06 -2.58
C LEU A 108 2.19 -16.00 -1.37
N VAL A 109 3.18 -15.10 -1.37
CA VAL A 109 4.12 -14.95 -0.25
C VAL A 109 3.38 -14.57 1.04
N VAL A 110 2.46 -13.61 0.97
CA VAL A 110 1.72 -13.14 2.15
C VAL A 110 0.81 -14.22 2.72
N ARG A 111 0.13 -14.99 1.87
CA ARG A 111 -0.72 -16.10 2.31
C ARG A 111 0.10 -17.27 2.86
N CYS A 112 1.13 -17.72 2.13
CA CYS A 112 2.00 -18.81 2.55
C CYS A 112 2.74 -18.50 3.86
N LEU A 113 3.14 -17.25 4.07
CA LEU A 113 3.85 -16.83 5.28
C LEU A 113 2.94 -16.30 6.38
N GLN A 114 1.62 -16.27 6.16
CA GLN A 114 0.61 -15.74 7.07
C GLN A 114 0.94 -14.32 7.55
N ILE A 115 1.39 -13.47 6.62
CA ILE A 115 1.72 -12.08 6.91
C ILE A 115 0.40 -11.32 7.13
N PRO A 116 0.25 -10.58 8.25
CA PRO A 116 -0.95 -9.81 8.53
C PRO A 116 -1.15 -8.68 7.50
N ASN A 117 -2.40 -8.23 7.38
CA ASN A 117 -2.74 -7.09 6.54
C ASN A 117 -1.98 -5.82 7.00
N PRO A 118 -1.58 -4.93 6.07
CA PRO A 118 -2.01 -4.87 4.66
C PRO A 118 -1.23 -5.76 3.67
N GLY A 119 -0.35 -6.65 4.16
CA GLY A 119 0.21 -7.75 3.37
C GLY A 119 0.95 -7.28 2.11
N ALA A 120 0.43 -7.67 0.94
CA ALA A 120 1.06 -7.42 -0.36
C ALA A 120 0.79 -6.00 -0.90
N PHE A 121 -0.09 -5.24 -0.25
CA PHE A 121 -0.56 -3.95 -0.76
C PHE A 121 0.58 -2.97 -1.07
N PHE A 122 1.53 -2.78 -0.15
CA PHE A 122 2.62 -1.82 -0.35
C PHE A 122 3.60 -2.25 -1.43
N LEU A 123 3.84 -3.55 -1.58
CA LEU A 123 4.61 -4.10 -2.69
C LEU A 123 3.96 -3.77 -4.03
N ILE A 124 2.66 -4.05 -4.17
CA ILE A 124 1.88 -3.78 -5.39
C ILE A 124 1.82 -2.28 -5.65
N MET A 125 1.65 -1.47 -4.61
CA MET A 125 1.52 -0.03 -4.70
C MET A 125 2.79 0.61 -5.24
N VAL A 126 3.95 0.31 -4.63
CA VAL A 126 5.23 0.88 -5.08
C VAL A 126 5.60 0.33 -6.46
N SER A 127 5.35 -0.96 -6.73
CA SER A 127 5.54 -1.53 -8.08
C SER A 127 4.70 -0.81 -9.14
N SER A 128 3.43 -0.55 -8.85
CA SER A 128 2.54 0.21 -9.74
C SER A 128 3.06 1.63 -9.96
N MET A 129 3.53 2.32 -8.92
CA MET A 129 4.11 3.66 -9.08
C MET A 129 5.32 3.66 -10.03
N GLY A 130 6.13 2.60 -10.01
CA GLY A 130 7.22 2.40 -10.97
C GLY A 130 6.75 2.39 -12.43
N THR A 131 5.57 1.87 -12.73
CA THR A 131 5.05 1.84 -14.11
C THR A 131 4.57 3.21 -14.61
N GLY A 132 4.38 4.18 -13.71
CA GLY A 132 4.04 5.56 -14.03
C GLY A 132 5.25 6.45 -14.31
N MET A 133 6.47 5.95 -14.09
CA MET A 133 7.70 6.73 -14.17
C MET A 133 8.52 6.35 -15.41
N LYS A 134 8.46 7.20 -16.45
CA LYS A 134 9.32 7.05 -17.62
C LYS A 134 10.72 7.58 -17.31
N LEU A 135 11.66 6.67 -17.11
CA LEU A 135 13.07 6.98 -16.87
C LEU A 135 13.93 6.33 -17.96
N GLU A 136 15.06 6.96 -18.29
CA GLU A 136 16.10 6.30 -19.08
C GLU A 136 16.66 5.09 -18.32
N PHE A 137 17.12 4.07 -19.06
CA PHE A 137 17.64 2.83 -18.47
C PHE A 137 18.76 3.09 -17.44
N SER A 138 19.64 4.05 -17.72
CA SER A 138 20.73 4.48 -16.82
C SER A 138 20.24 5.06 -15.48
N GLN A 139 19.04 5.63 -15.45
CA GLN A 139 18.46 6.28 -14.28
C GLN A 139 17.57 5.34 -13.46
N MET A 140 17.21 4.17 -14.00
CA MET A 140 16.36 3.20 -13.31
C MET A 140 17.02 2.64 -12.05
N LEU A 141 18.29 2.24 -12.12
CA LEU A 141 19.01 1.68 -10.97
C LEU A 141 19.26 2.73 -9.86
N PRO A 142 19.68 3.98 -10.18
CA PRO A 142 19.69 5.07 -9.20
C PRO A 142 18.34 5.30 -8.51
N ALA A 143 17.23 5.28 -9.27
CA ALA A 143 15.89 5.45 -8.69
C ALA A 143 15.54 4.33 -7.70
N VAL A 144 15.89 3.08 -8.01
CA VAL A 144 15.77 1.94 -7.08
C VAL A 144 16.67 2.14 -5.85
N GLY A 145 17.87 2.68 -6.04
CA GLY A 145 18.78 3.06 -4.94
C GLY A 145 18.17 4.08 -3.98
N TYR A 146 17.44 5.08 -4.49
CA TYR A 146 16.71 6.05 -3.68
C TYR A 146 15.60 5.40 -2.84
N VAL A 147 14.83 4.48 -3.44
CA VAL A 147 13.89 3.63 -2.69
C VAL A 147 14.62 2.83 -1.60
N GLY A 148 15.80 2.29 -1.92
CA GLY A 148 16.67 1.62 -0.94
C GLY A 148 17.06 2.49 0.25
N GLY A 149 17.30 3.79 0.03
CA GLY A 149 17.53 4.76 1.11
C GLY A 149 16.36 4.83 2.10
N GLY A 150 15.13 4.82 1.59
CA GLY A 150 13.91 4.71 2.40
C GLY A 150 13.76 3.40 3.17
N VAL A 151 14.19 2.29 2.57
CA VAL A 151 14.23 0.98 3.24
C VAL A 151 15.22 0.99 4.40
N LEU A 152 16.40 1.60 4.21
CA LEU A 152 17.38 1.77 5.28
C LEU A 152 16.84 2.65 6.41
N ALA A 153 16.19 3.77 6.07
CA ALA A 153 15.48 4.62 7.03
C ALA A 153 14.43 3.83 7.82
N SER A 154 13.67 2.96 7.16
CA SER A 154 12.69 2.08 7.79
C SER A 154 13.31 1.10 8.78
N ILE A 155 14.45 0.50 8.43
CA ILE A 155 15.15 -0.45 9.30
C ILE A 155 15.66 0.28 10.55
N LEU A 156 16.28 1.45 10.36
CA LEU A 156 16.76 2.29 11.47
C LEU A 156 15.60 2.64 12.42
N MET A 157 14.50 3.16 11.87
CA MET A 157 13.34 3.53 12.67
C MET A 157 12.66 2.33 13.32
N ALA A 158 12.63 1.17 12.67
CA ALA A 158 12.08 -0.06 13.24
C ALA A 158 12.91 -0.56 14.42
N VAL A 159 14.24 -0.49 14.34
CA VAL A 159 15.14 -0.84 15.44
C VAL A 159 14.94 0.11 16.62
N LEU A 160 14.91 1.43 16.38
CA LEU A 160 14.66 2.43 17.43
C LEU A 160 13.29 2.24 18.09
N THR A 161 12.25 2.07 17.28
CA THR A 161 10.87 1.82 17.75
C THR A 161 10.80 0.51 18.54
N GLY A 162 11.45 -0.55 18.05
CA GLY A 162 11.53 -1.85 18.72
C GLY A 162 12.26 -1.75 20.06
N TYR A 163 13.36 -1.00 20.12
CA TYR A 163 14.11 -0.75 21.35
C TYR A 163 13.27 -0.01 22.39
N ILE A 164 12.61 1.09 22.00
CA ILE A 164 11.70 1.85 22.88
C ILE A 164 10.57 0.96 23.38
N ASN A 165 9.95 0.17 22.51
CA ASN A 165 8.84 -0.68 22.89
C ASN A 165 9.26 -1.82 23.83
N GLN A 166 10.38 -2.48 23.58
CA GLN A 166 10.80 -3.67 24.34
C GLN A 166 11.49 -3.31 25.64
N TYR A 167 12.37 -2.32 25.66
CA TYR A 167 13.20 -2.01 26.83
C TYR A 167 12.60 -0.91 27.71
N TYR A 168 12.09 0.17 27.12
CA TYR A 168 11.52 1.28 27.90
C TYR A 168 10.06 1.05 28.27
N LEU A 169 9.23 0.67 27.28
CA LEU A 169 7.79 0.46 27.50
C LEU A 169 7.44 -0.97 27.92
N LYS A 170 8.44 -1.88 27.97
CA LYS A 170 8.31 -3.29 28.39
C LYS A 170 7.13 -4.02 27.71
N ARG A 171 6.84 -3.68 26.45
CA ARG A 171 5.78 -4.34 25.68
C ARG A 171 6.19 -5.78 25.35
N PRO A 172 5.25 -6.73 25.39
CA PRO A 172 5.55 -8.12 25.11
C PRO A 172 6.02 -8.29 23.66
N VAL A 173 7.00 -9.17 23.49
CA VAL A 173 7.48 -9.61 22.18
C VAL A 173 6.65 -10.80 21.74
N GLU A 174 6.17 -10.79 20.50
CA GLU A 174 5.59 -11.96 19.86
C GLU A 174 6.68 -13.02 19.68
N ASP A 175 6.57 -14.11 20.43
CA ASP A 175 7.43 -15.25 20.24
C ASP A 175 6.89 -16.14 19.13
N ASN A 176 7.61 -16.19 18.02
CA ASN A 176 7.18 -16.90 16.83
C ASN A 176 8.28 -17.90 16.44
N HIS A 177 8.10 -19.13 16.91
CA HIS A 177 9.02 -20.25 16.68
C HIS A 177 8.75 -20.98 15.37
N LYS A 178 7.60 -20.75 14.72
CA LYS A 178 7.24 -21.46 13.49
C LYS A 178 8.21 -21.14 12.36
N SER A 179 8.87 -22.17 11.85
CA SER A 179 9.78 -22.07 10.72
C SER A 179 9.03 -21.65 9.45
N TYR A 180 9.72 -20.99 8.52
CA TYR A 180 9.14 -20.65 7.21
C TYR A 180 8.57 -21.86 6.49
N LYS A 181 9.25 -23.01 6.57
CA LYS A 181 8.80 -24.27 5.96
C LYS A 181 7.47 -24.75 6.53
N GLU A 182 7.30 -24.64 7.85
CA GLU A 182 6.06 -25.05 8.54
C GLU A 182 4.87 -24.18 8.12
N ARG A 183 5.08 -22.87 7.98
CA ARG A 183 4.02 -21.95 7.52
C ARG A 183 3.59 -22.24 6.09
N ILE A 184 4.56 -22.45 5.20
CA ILE A 184 4.30 -22.78 3.80
C ILE A 184 3.55 -24.11 3.71
N LYS A 185 4.04 -25.16 4.39
CA LYS A 185 3.39 -26.47 4.43
C LYS A 185 1.97 -26.36 4.97
N TYR A 186 1.79 -25.69 6.11
CA TYR A 186 0.48 -25.47 6.70
C TYR A 186 -0.48 -24.74 5.76
N ALA A 187 -0.02 -23.67 5.09
CA ALA A 187 -0.84 -22.92 4.14
C ALA A 187 -1.23 -23.80 2.94
N ILE A 188 -0.31 -24.55 2.36
CA ILE A 188 -0.62 -25.46 1.24
C ILE A 188 -1.62 -26.55 1.65
N GLU A 189 -1.50 -27.08 2.87
CA GLU A 189 -2.37 -28.15 3.37
C GLU A 189 -3.77 -27.68 3.80
N HIS A 190 -3.89 -26.46 4.35
CA HIS A 190 -5.13 -26.00 5.01
C HIS A 190 -5.83 -24.85 4.28
N ASP A 191 -5.18 -24.20 3.32
CA ASP A 191 -5.73 -23.07 2.55
C ASP A 191 -6.04 -23.50 1.12
N SER A 192 -7.16 -24.20 0.95
CA SER A 192 -7.60 -24.78 -0.33
C SER A 192 -7.85 -23.76 -1.44
N ASP A 193 -8.13 -22.51 -1.08
CA ASP A 193 -8.40 -21.42 -2.03
C ASP A 193 -7.17 -20.53 -2.28
N LEU A 194 -6.01 -20.86 -1.70
CA LEU A 194 -4.79 -20.06 -1.78
C LEU A 194 -4.39 -19.72 -3.22
N LEU A 195 -4.26 -20.73 -4.08
CA LEU A 195 -3.86 -20.54 -5.48
C LEU A 195 -4.95 -19.82 -6.27
N LEU A 196 -6.20 -20.29 -6.15
CA LEU A 196 -7.35 -19.76 -6.90
C LEU A 196 -7.53 -18.26 -6.65
N THR A 197 -7.58 -17.85 -5.39
CA THR A 197 -7.75 -16.44 -5.00
C THR A 197 -6.55 -15.58 -5.37
N SER A 198 -5.31 -16.09 -5.25
CA SER A 198 -4.10 -15.34 -5.59
C SER A 198 -4.03 -15.08 -7.10
N ILE A 199 -4.31 -16.09 -7.92
CA ILE A 199 -4.41 -15.96 -9.39
C ILE A 199 -5.55 -15.02 -9.75
N HIS A 200 -6.71 -15.15 -9.11
CA HIS A 200 -7.86 -14.29 -9.38
C HIS A 200 -7.58 -12.83 -9.04
N HIS A 201 -7.01 -12.53 -7.87
CA HIS A 201 -6.64 -11.16 -7.50
C HIS A 201 -5.57 -10.58 -8.42
N ALA A 202 -4.56 -11.36 -8.80
CA ALA A 202 -3.58 -10.95 -9.80
C ALA A 202 -4.24 -10.66 -11.16
N GLY A 203 -5.18 -11.51 -11.58
CA GLY A 203 -5.99 -11.32 -12.79
C GLY A 203 -6.81 -10.03 -12.76
N ILE A 204 -7.48 -9.71 -11.65
CA ILE A 204 -8.22 -8.44 -11.52
C ILE A 204 -7.27 -7.24 -11.64
N ILE A 205 -6.09 -7.31 -11.04
CA ILE A 205 -5.09 -6.25 -11.12
C ILE A 205 -4.54 -6.12 -12.55
N PHE A 206 -4.35 -7.24 -13.25
CA PHE A 206 -4.03 -7.25 -14.69
C PHE A 206 -5.09 -6.48 -15.48
N PHE A 207 -6.38 -6.82 -15.30
CA PHE A 207 -7.48 -6.16 -16.00
C PHE A 207 -7.56 -4.67 -15.63
N ALA A 208 -7.34 -4.32 -14.36
CA ALA A 208 -7.30 -2.93 -13.91
C ALA A 208 -6.20 -2.13 -14.63
N ALA A 209 -4.99 -2.69 -14.72
CA ALA A 209 -3.87 -2.08 -15.44
C ALA A 209 -4.16 -1.98 -16.95
N TYR A 210 -4.66 -3.06 -17.54
CA TYR A 210 -4.98 -3.14 -18.96
C TYR A 210 -6.05 -2.14 -19.38
N ILE A 211 -7.19 -2.10 -18.66
CA ILE A 211 -8.28 -1.14 -18.92
C ILE A 211 -7.74 0.28 -18.78
N SER A 212 -6.97 0.56 -17.72
CA SER A 212 -6.42 1.90 -17.52
C SER A 212 -5.50 2.34 -18.66
N GLN A 213 -4.72 1.42 -19.21
CA GLN A 213 -3.85 1.68 -20.35
C GLN A 213 -4.64 1.83 -21.66
N ALA A 214 -5.64 0.97 -21.90
CA ALA A 214 -6.49 1.00 -23.08
C ALA A 214 -7.32 2.30 -23.16
N LEU A 215 -7.75 2.82 -22.01
CA LEU A 215 -8.45 4.12 -21.91
C LEU A 215 -7.51 5.32 -22.00
N GLY A 216 -6.20 5.11 -22.14
CA GLY A 216 -5.22 6.20 -22.29
C GLY A 216 -5.04 7.05 -21.02
N PHE A 217 -5.27 6.50 -19.82
CA PHE A 217 -5.06 7.27 -18.59
C PHE A 217 -3.57 7.58 -18.40
N MET A 218 -3.25 8.85 -18.11
CA MET A 218 -1.86 9.31 -17.98
C MET A 218 -1.14 8.74 -16.76
N ASN A 219 -1.86 8.41 -15.68
CA ASN A 219 -1.31 7.77 -14.47
C ASN A 219 -2.05 6.46 -14.18
N PRO A 220 -1.80 5.39 -14.95
CA PRO A 220 -2.60 4.17 -14.89
C PRO A 220 -2.43 3.41 -13.56
N TYR A 221 -1.33 3.67 -12.86
CA TYR A 221 -1.02 3.06 -11.58
C TYR A 221 -2.02 3.40 -10.47
N TRP A 222 -2.78 4.50 -10.57
CA TRP A 222 -3.78 4.79 -9.53
C TRP A 222 -4.97 3.83 -9.56
N VAL A 223 -5.34 3.32 -10.74
CA VAL A 223 -6.39 2.30 -10.89
C VAL A 223 -5.95 1.00 -10.23
N THR A 224 -4.71 0.57 -10.46
CA THR A 224 -4.17 -0.67 -9.87
C THR A 224 -4.02 -0.57 -8.37
N ILE A 225 -3.54 0.56 -7.85
CA ILE A 225 -3.43 0.81 -6.40
C ILE A 225 -4.80 0.78 -5.73
N SER A 226 -5.82 1.42 -6.32
CA SER A 226 -7.16 1.41 -5.75
C SER A 226 -7.79 0.01 -5.78
N THR A 227 -7.58 -0.72 -6.87
CA THR A 227 -7.99 -2.13 -7.00
C THR A 227 -7.36 -2.99 -5.91
N ALA A 228 -6.03 -2.93 -5.75
CA ALA A 228 -5.30 -3.69 -4.74
C ALA A 228 -5.73 -3.34 -3.31
N ALA A 229 -6.06 -2.08 -3.03
CA ALA A 229 -6.54 -1.64 -1.72
C ALA A 229 -7.88 -2.27 -1.35
N VAL A 230 -8.79 -2.43 -2.31
CA VAL A 230 -10.09 -3.06 -2.12
C VAL A 230 -9.95 -4.58 -1.93
N LEU A 231 -9.08 -5.22 -2.71
CA LEU A 231 -8.81 -6.67 -2.62
C LEU A 231 -8.06 -7.09 -1.34
N ALA A 232 -7.56 -6.16 -0.54
CA ALA A 232 -6.91 -6.46 0.74
C ALA A 232 -7.90 -6.97 1.84
N GLY A 233 -9.21 -6.85 1.62
CA GLY A 233 -10.22 -7.40 2.52
C GLY A 233 -10.42 -8.91 2.33
N LYS A 234 -10.50 -9.67 3.44
CA LYS A 234 -10.71 -11.13 3.40
C LYS A 234 -12.16 -11.56 3.20
N GLU A 235 -13.10 -10.76 3.67
CA GLU A 235 -14.53 -11.04 3.59
C GLU A 235 -15.24 -10.00 2.73
N ILE A 236 -16.18 -10.42 1.88
CA ILE A 236 -16.89 -9.51 0.96
C ILE A 236 -17.60 -8.35 1.68
N ARG A 237 -18.14 -8.59 2.89
CA ARG A 237 -18.76 -7.52 3.69
C ARG A 237 -17.71 -6.48 4.07
N ILE A 238 -16.56 -6.90 4.58
CA ILE A 238 -15.44 -6.01 4.93
C ILE A 238 -14.93 -5.28 3.70
N VAL A 239 -14.81 -5.97 2.55
CA VAL A 239 -14.43 -5.37 1.26
C VAL A 239 -15.40 -4.25 0.88
N PHE A 240 -16.71 -4.48 0.99
CA PHE A 240 -17.73 -3.46 0.70
C PHE A 240 -17.59 -2.23 1.59
N TYR A 241 -17.54 -2.41 2.93
CA TYR A 241 -17.39 -1.28 3.86
C TYR A 241 -16.11 -0.49 3.60
N ARG A 242 -14.98 -1.18 3.39
CA ARG A 242 -13.71 -0.53 3.07
C ARG A 242 -13.76 0.18 1.73
N ASN A 243 -14.46 -0.36 0.73
CA ASN A 243 -14.63 0.29 -0.56
C ASN A 243 -15.38 1.62 -0.42
N VAL A 244 -16.50 1.64 0.30
CA VAL A 244 -17.25 2.89 0.55
C VAL A 244 -16.41 3.89 1.35
N GLN A 245 -15.76 3.43 2.43
CA GLN A 245 -14.86 4.25 3.24
C GLN A 245 -13.71 4.84 2.42
N ARG A 246 -13.16 4.07 1.46
CA ARG A 246 -12.10 4.51 0.57
C ARG A 246 -12.56 5.58 -0.41
N ILE A 247 -13.73 5.39 -1.03
CA ILE A 247 -14.28 6.36 -1.98
C ILE A 247 -14.62 7.65 -1.25
N VAL A 248 -15.44 7.60 -0.20
CA VAL A 248 -15.87 8.79 0.56
C VAL A 248 -14.67 9.49 1.19
N GLY A 249 -13.82 8.73 1.89
CA GLY A 249 -12.61 9.27 2.50
C GLY A 249 -11.63 9.84 1.48
N GLY A 250 -11.49 9.16 0.34
CA GLY A 250 -10.63 9.59 -0.74
C GLY A 250 -11.12 10.89 -1.39
N LEU A 251 -12.42 11.06 -1.61
CA LEU A 251 -12.99 12.30 -2.16
C LEU A 251 -12.71 13.49 -1.25
N VAL A 252 -12.96 13.35 0.06
CA VAL A 252 -12.64 14.39 1.05
C VAL A 252 -11.13 14.69 1.05
N GLY A 253 -10.29 13.65 1.03
CA GLY A 253 -8.84 13.83 0.96
C GLY A 253 -8.36 14.51 -0.33
N LEU A 254 -9.02 14.28 -1.47
CA LEU A 254 -8.71 14.99 -2.72
C LEU A 254 -9.02 16.48 -2.61
N ILE A 255 -10.14 16.84 -1.99
CA ILE A 255 -10.51 18.24 -1.74
C ILE A 255 -9.47 18.91 -0.82
N ILE A 256 -9.08 18.25 0.27
CA ILE A 256 -8.04 18.73 1.19
C ILE A 256 -6.71 18.91 0.43
N GLY A 257 -6.31 17.91 -0.35
CA GLY A 257 -5.05 17.96 -1.10
C GLY A 257 -5.04 19.05 -2.16
N PHE A 258 -6.14 19.21 -2.90
CA PHE A 258 -6.31 20.29 -3.87
C PHE A 258 -6.19 21.66 -3.21
N TYR A 259 -6.88 21.87 -2.09
CA TYR A 259 -6.81 23.11 -1.33
C TYR A 259 -5.37 23.41 -0.87
N LEU A 260 -4.69 22.44 -0.27
CA LEU A 260 -3.31 22.62 0.20
C LEU A 260 -2.33 22.90 -0.93
N LEU A 261 -2.47 22.24 -2.09
CA LEU A 261 -1.63 22.53 -3.26
C LEU A 261 -1.92 23.92 -3.84
N SER A 262 -3.17 24.40 -3.75
CA SER A 262 -3.55 25.74 -4.20
C SER A 262 -2.94 26.87 -3.34
N LEU A 263 -2.44 26.55 -2.14
CA LEU A 263 -1.72 27.51 -1.29
C LEU A 263 -0.28 27.79 -1.75
N HIS A 264 0.22 27.07 -2.78
CA HIS A 264 1.58 27.25 -3.31
C HIS A 264 2.67 27.22 -2.23
N LEU A 265 2.56 26.25 -1.32
CA LEU A 265 3.48 26.11 -0.21
C LEU A 265 4.89 25.78 -0.68
N ASP A 266 5.89 26.39 -0.03
CA ASP A 266 7.29 26.04 -0.24
C ASP A 266 7.58 24.57 0.15
N VAL A 267 8.77 24.11 -0.24
CA VAL A 267 9.22 22.73 -0.03
C VAL A 267 9.21 22.33 1.46
N ILE A 268 9.65 23.22 2.36
CA ILE A 268 9.77 22.91 3.80
C ILE A 268 8.38 22.72 4.45
N PRO A 269 7.42 23.66 4.36
CA PRO A 269 6.06 23.44 4.84
C PRO A 269 5.40 22.19 4.25
N THR A 270 5.65 21.92 2.96
CA THR A 270 5.14 20.73 2.27
C THR A 270 5.65 19.44 2.92
N ILE A 271 6.95 19.34 3.21
CA ILE A 271 7.54 18.19 3.90
C ILE A 271 6.95 18.02 5.31
N ILE A 272 6.81 19.11 6.07
CA ILE A 272 6.23 19.07 7.42
C ILE A 272 4.81 18.50 7.38
N LEU A 273 3.98 18.99 6.46
CA LEU A 273 2.61 18.49 6.28
C LEU A 273 2.58 17.02 5.84
N ILE A 274 3.47 16.59 4.93
CA ILE A 274 3.59 15.17 4.55
C ILE A 274 3.86 14.30 5.78
N VAL A 275 4.77 14.70 6.66
CA VAL A 275 5.13 13.94 7.87
C VAL A 275 3.96 13.89 8.85
N ILE A 276 3.31 15.03 9.12
CA ILE A 276 2.14 15.11 10.00
C ILE A 276 1.00 14.24 9.46
N PHE A 277 0.70 14.35 8.17
CA PHE A 277 -0.38 13.58 7.57
C PHE A 277 -0.05 12.10 7.49
N THR A 278 1.21 11.71 7.25
CA THR A 278 1.63 10.29 7.31
C THR A 278 1.40 9.72 8.71
N PHE A 279 1.72 10.47 9.76
CA PHE A 279 1.41 10.09 11.13
C PHE A 279 -0.10 9.91 11.33
N LEU A 280 -0.93 10.85 10.85
CA LEU A 280 -2.39 10.76 10.96
C LEU A 280 -2.97 9.59 10.15
N VAL A 281 -2.45 9.31 8.94
CA VAL A 281 -2.81 8.13 8.14
C VAL A 281 -2.61 6.88 8.98
N GLU A 282 -1.41 6.69 9.52
CA GLU A 282 -1.07 5.49 10.28
C GLU A 282 -1.87 5.35 11.58
N PHE A 283 -2.13 6.47 12.25
CA PHE A 283 -2.97 6.50 13.43
C PHE A 283 -4.41 6.10 13.09
N CYS A 284 -4.98 6.65 12.02
CA CYS A 284 -6.36 6.42 11.63
C CYS A 284 -6.57 5.08 10.92
N MET A 285 -5.58 4.52 10.23
CA MET A 285 -5.71 3.32 9.39
C MET A 285 -6.33 2.12 10.13
N VAL A 286 -5.95 1.92 11.39
CA VAL A 286 -6.46 0.82 12.23
C VAL A 286 -7.72 1.20 13.03
N ARG A 287 -8.08 2.48 13.05
CA ARG A 287 -9.19 3.03 13.85
C ARG A 287 -10.42 3.34 13.01
N ASN A 288 -10.24 4.00 11.87
CA ASN A 288 -11.27 4.32 10.90
C ASN A 288 -10.62 4.52 9.51
N TYR A 289 -10.93 3.63 8.58
CA TYR A 289 -10.31 3.63 7.26
C TYR A 289 -10.75 4.83 6.40
N ALA A 290 -11.96 5.36 6.56
CA ALA A 290 -12.38 6.57 5.83
C ALA A 290 -11.55 7.78 6.25
N VAL A 291 -11.40 7.98 7.57
CA VAL A 291 -10.61 9.10 8.11
C VAL A 291 -9.14 8.98 7.71
N ALA A 292 -8.58 7.77 7.67
CA ALA A 292 -7.22 7.57 7.16
C ALA A 292 -7.07 8.04 5.69
N ASN A 293 -8.10 7.84 4.87
CA ASN A 293 -8.09 8.27 3.47
C ASN A 293 -8.24 9.80 3.30
N PHE A 294 -8.73 10.54 4.32
CA PHE A 294 -8.70 12.01 4.32
C PHE A 294 -7.26 12.53 4.21
N PHE A 295 -6.30 11.84 4.84
CA PHE A 295 -4.89 12.25 4.86
C PHE A 295 -4.04 11.53 3.81
N THR A 296 -4.44 10.33 3.38
CA THR A 296 -3.68 9.54 2.39
C THR A 296 -3.58 10.25 1.03
N ASN A 297 -4.68 10.82 0.55
CA ASN A 297 -4.70 11.48 -0.74
C ASN A 297 -3.86 12.78 -0.77
N PRO A 298 -3.98 13.69 0.21
CA PRO A 298 -3.09 14.84 0.33
C PRO A 298 -1.61 14.45 0.32
N VAL A 299 -1.18 13.46 1.12
CA VAL A 299 0.21 12.96 1.14
C VAL A 299 0.65 12.54 -0.26
N SER A 300 -0.17 11.75 -0.95
CA SER A 300 0.17 11.28 -2.30
C SER A 300 0.26 12.41 -3.33
N LEU A 301 -0.62 13.41 -3.24
CA LEU A 301 -0.63 14.56 -4.14
C LEU A 301 0.58 15.46 -3.90
N MET A 302 0.95 15.70 -2.64
CA MET A 302 2.11 16.50 -2.27
C MET A 302 3.42 15.84 -2.69
N LEU A 303 3.57 14.52 -2.48
CA LEU A 303 4.74 13.77 -2.98
C LEU A 303 4.85 13.79 -4.51
N SER A 304 3.71 13.70 -5.20
CA SER A 304 3.68 13.80 -6.68
C SER A 304 4.01 15.21 -7.14
N HIS A 305 3.52 16.25 -6.46
CA HIS A 305 3.81 17.64 -6.81
C HIS A 305 5.31 17.96 -6.67
N LEU A 306 5.97 17.47 -5.62
CA LEU A 306 7.41 17.61 -5.41
C LEU A 306 8.28 16.90 -6.45
N SER A 307 7.72 16.02 -7.29
CA SER A 307 8.48 15.15 -8.21
C SER A 307 8.10 15.27 -9.69
N SER A 308 6.86 15.60 -10.02
CA SER A 308 6.30 15.38 -11.37
C SER A 308 6.19 16.62 -12.24
N GLY A 309 6.33 17.84 -11.68
CA GLY A 309 6.16 19.09 -12.43
C GLY A 309 4.78 19.26 -13.10
N LEU A 310 3.84 18.35 -12.85
CA LEU A 310 2.49 18.34 -13.42
C LEU A 310 1.62 19.43 -12.80
N PHE A 311 0.65 19.90 -13.58
CA PHE A 311 -0.38 20.81 -13.08
C PHE A 311 -1.21 20.14 -11.98
N ILE A 312 -1.64 20.95 -11.00
CA ILE A 312 -2.41 20.51 -9.84
C ILE A 312 -3.72 19.83 -10.27
N THR A 313 -4.39 20.40 -11.28
CA THR A 313 -5.66 19.88 -11.83
C THR A 313 -5.52 18.47 -12.36
N ASP A 314 -4.44 18.21 -13.09
CA ASP A 314 -4.15 16.91 -13.69
C ASP A 314 -3.90 15.85 -12.61
N LEU A 315 -3.09 16.20 -11.61
CA LEU A 315 -2.81 15.32 -10.47
C LEU A 315 -4.10 14.89 -9.75
N VAL A 316 -4.99 15.83 -9.48
CA VAL A 316 -6.27 15.56 -8.82
C VAL A 316 -7.20 14.73 -9.70
N GLN A 317 -7.32 15.06 -10.99
CA GLN A 317 -8.18 14.34 -11.92
C GLN A 317 -7.74 12.88 -12.08
N TYR A 318 -6.44 12.64 -12.29
CA TYR A 318 -5.93 11.27 -12.42
C TYR A 318 -6.10 10.46 -11.13
N ARG A 319 -5.93 11.11 -9.98
CA ARG A 319 -6.14 10.47 -8.68
C ARG A 319 -7.61 10.13 -8.45
N LEU A 320 -8.54 11.01 -8.83
CA LEU A 320 -9.98 10.80 -8.74
C LEU A 320 -10.43 9.63 -9.61
N LEU A 321 -10.03 9.62 -10.89
CA LEU A 321 -10.35 8.55 -11.82
C LEU A 321 -9.77 7.21 -11.34
N GLY A 322 -8.50 7.20 -10.95
CA GLY A 322 -7.86 5.99 -10.42
C GLY A 322 -8.52 5.46 -9.15
N LEU A 323 -8.91 6.35 -8.25
CA LEU A 323 -9.64 6.01 -7.02
C LEU A 323 -10.95 5.30 -7.36
N VAL A 324 -11.83 5.96 -8.13
CA VAL A 324 -13.19 5.49 -8.42
C VAL A 324 -13.17 4.23 -9.29
N VAL A 325 -12.47 4.28 -10.43
CA VAL A 325 -12.43 3.17 -11.39
C VAL A 325 -11.79 1.93 -10.76
N GLY A 326 -10.64 2.09 -10.09
CA GLY A 326 -9.98 0.97 -9.45
C GLY A 326 -10.77 0.40 -8.27
N SER A 327 -11.49 1.25 -7.52
CA SER A 327 -12.40 0.79 -6.47
C SER A 327 -13.55 -0.05 -7.01
N ILE A 328 -14.14 0.35 -8.14
CA ILE A 328 -15.22 -0.39 -8.81
C ILE A 328 -14.70 -1.73 -9.33
N ILE A 329 -13.58 -1.74 -10.06
CA ILE A 329 -12.96 -2.96 -10.59
C ILE A 329 -12.61 -3.93 -9.47
N GLY A 330 -11.97 -3.45 -8.40
CA GLY A 330 -11.61 -4.27 -7.25
C GLY A 330 -12.84 -4.86 -6.55
N PHE A 331 -13.90 -4.07 -6.38
CA PHE A 331 -15.13 -4.54 -5.73
C PHE A 331 -15.86 -5.59 -6.58
N ILE A 332 -16.03 -5.34 -7.87
CA ILE A 332 -16.64 -6.30 -8.81
C ILE A 332 -15.83 -7.60 -8.81
N GLY A 333 -14.50 -7.49 -8.90
CA GLY A 333 -13.62 -8.64 -8.82
C GLY A 333 -13.81 -9.44 -7.53
N ALA A 334 -13.80 -8.79 -6.37
CA ALA A 334 -14.04 -9.47 -5.09
C ALA A 334 -15.42 -10.15 -5.02
N ALA A 335 -16.46 -9.51 -5.57
CA ALA A 335 -17.81 -10.09 -5.61
C ALA A 335 -17.91 -11.32 -6.52
N LEU A 336 -17.19 -11.32 -7.65
CA LEU A 336 -17.18 -12.45 -8.59
C LEU A 336 -16.55 -13.70 -7.98
N ILE A 337 -15.41 -13.57 -7.29
CA ILE A 337 -14.78 -14.73 -6.65
C ILE A 337 -15.62 -15.28 -5.50
N GLU A 338 -16.21 -14.41 -4.68
CA GLU A 338 -17.12 -14.82 -3.60
C GLU A 338 -18.31 -15.60 -4.15
N LEU A 339 -18.91 -15.12 -5.25
CA LEU A 339 -20.01 -15.82 -5.91
C LEU A 339 -19.56 -17.20 -6.43
N GLY A 340 -18.39 -17.27 -7.07
CA GLY A 340 -17.81 -18.52 -7.56
C GLY A 340 -17.57 -19.54 -6.45
N LEU A 341 -17.01 -19.12 -5.32
CA LEU A 341 -16.78 -19.97 -4.15
C LEU A 341 -18.10 -20.50 -3.56
N ARG A 342 -19.11 -19.66 -3.41
CA ARG A 342 -20.44 -20.09 -2.92
C ARG A 342 -21.12 -21.11 -3.83
N ILE A 343 -20.97 -20.96 -5.15
CA ILE A 343 -21.52 -21.92 -6.12
C ILE A 343 -20.80 -23.26 -6.00
N LYS A 344 -19.47 -23.25 -5.86
CA LYS A 344 -18.66 -24.46 -5.63
C LYS A 344 -19.11 -25.19 -4.36
N GLU A 345 -19.26 -24.48 -3.24
CA GLU A 345 -19.72 -25.06 -1.98
C GLU A 345 -21.11 -25.72 -2.11
N LYS A 346 -22.08 -25.00 -2.69
CA LYS A 346 -23.44 -25.55 -2.91
C LYS A 346 -23.46 -26.81 -3.77
N ARG A 347 -22.65 -26.86 -4.83
CA ARG A 347 -22.55 -28.06 -5.69
C ARG A 347 -21.94 -29.25 -4.95
N PHE A 348 -20.95 -29.03 -4.08
CA PHE A 348 -20.37 -30.10 -3.26
C PHE A 348 -21.34 -30.64 -2.21
N THR A 349 -22.25 -29.81 -1.68
CA THR A 349 -23.30 -30.29 -0.75
C THR A 349 -24.37 -31.11 -1.45
N PHE A 350 -24.66 -30.85 -2.74
CA PHE A 350 -25.68 -31.60 -3.50
C PHE A 350 -25.19 -32.98 -3.98
N LEU A 351 -23.88 -33.21 -4.04
CA LEU A 351 -23.25 -34.48 -4.47
C LEU A 351 -22.92 -35.42 -3.30
N LYS A 352 -23.20 -35.00 -2.07
CA LYS A 352 -23.15 -35.83 -0.85
C LYS A 352 -24.58 -36.13 -0.42
#